data_AF-A0A359LY82-F1
#
_entry.id   AF-A0A359LY82-F1
#
_cell.length_a   1.000
_cell.length_b   1.000
_cell.length_c   1.000
_cell.angle_alpha   90.00
_cell.angle_beta   90.00
_cell.angle_gamma   90.00
#
_symmetry.space_group_name_H-M   'P 1'
#
loop_
_entity.id
_entity.type
_entity.pdbx_description
1 polymer ?
#
loop_
_entity_poly.entity_id
_entity_poly.type
_entity_poly.pdbx_seq_one_letter_code
_entity_poly.pdbx_strand_id
1 'polypeptide(L)'
;MSLSSNVQSRYSAQILVNLTNPQDSAPTTLDSTRLTNACTDVEAWFKVYANTVYDDANAIHVAACVPAVILMLQMYSAQTVDQTESLRDGIKGALTDAGKILARAKVISTTNSQLTPSDENPTGGEIRPDFDRSRFYDLVPDDYRRDVSEDGGVMP
;
A
#
# COMPACT_ATOMS: atom_id res chain seq x y z
N MET A 1 18.18 -8.82 -5.55
CA MET A 1 18.51 -8.19 -6.86
C MET A 1 18.36 -6.67 -6.75
N SER A 2 19.37 -5.87 -7.09
CA SER A 2 19.20 -4.40 -7.00
C SER A 2 18.24 -3.85 -8.06
N LEU A 3 17.69 -2.64 -7.84
CA LEU A 3 16.93 -1.90 -8.86
C LEU A 3 17.74 -1.73 -10.15
N SER A 4 19.04 -1.46 -10.05
CA SER A 4 19.95 -1.39 -11.20
C SER A 4 20.02 -2.67 -12.01
N SER A 5 19.97 -3.85 -11.36
CA SER A 5 19.90 -5.14 -12.06
C SER A 5 18.57 -5.32 -12.79
N ASN A 6 17.47 -4.88 -12.20
CA ASN A 6 16.14 -4.93 -12.82
C ASN A 6 16.03 -3.99 -14.04
N VAL A 7 16.72 -2.85 -14.02
CA VAL A 7 16.78 -1.93 -15.16
C VAL A 7 17.61 -2.55 -16.29
N GLN A 8 18.80 -3.07 -15.96
CA GLN A 8 19.70 -3.69 -16.94
C GLN A 8 19.12 -4.96 -17.59
N SER A 9 18.26 -5.71 -16.90
CA SER A 9 17.61 -6.88 -17.48
C SER A 9 16.47 -6.54 -18.44
N ARG A 10 15.87 -5.34 -18.31
CA ARG A 10 14.70 -4.91 -19.09
C ARG A 10 15.04 -4.03 -20.29
N TYR A 11 16.17 -3.31 -20.24
CA TYR A 11 16.61 -2.42 -21.31
C TYR A 11 17.90 -2.92 -21.94
N SER A 12 18.08 -2.67 -23.23
CA SER A 12 19.31 -3.03 -23.92
C SER A 12 20.49 -2.24 -23.35
N ALA A 13 21.66 -2.89 -23.28
CA ALA A 13 22.88 -2.25 -22.79
C ALA A 13 23.19 -0.96 -23.56
N GLN A 14 23.01 -0.95 -24.89
CA GLN A 14 23.27 0.23 -25.72
C GLN A 14 22.38 1.42 -25.35
N ILE A 15 21.09 1.20 -25.04
CA ILE A 15 20.19 2.28 -24.62
C ILE A 15 20.69 2.89 -23.31
N LEU A 16 21.06 2.05 -22.34
CA LEU A 16 21.56 2.52 -21.04
C LEU A 16 22.91 3.23 -21.16
N VAL A 17 23.79 2.77 -22.04
CA VAL A 17 25.06 3.42 -22.36
C VAL A 17 24.83 4.83 -22.92
N ASN A 18 23.90 4.98 -23.87
CA ASN A 18 23.57 6.27 -24.46
C ASN A 18 22.92 7.23 -23.45
N LEU A 19 22.03 6.72 -22.59
CA LEU A 19 21.34 7.54 -21.58
C LEU A 19 22.27 8.00 -20.46
N THR A 20 23.22 7.15 -20.06
CA THR A 20 24.16 7.48 -18.98
C THR A 20 25.30 8.38 -19.47
N ASN A 21 25.73 8.25 -20.73
CA ASN A 21 26.86 8.99 -21.31
C ASN A 21 26.44 9.90 -22.50
N PRO A 22 25.54 10.87 -22.30
CA PRO A 22 25.03 11.69 -23.39
C PRO A 22 26.04 12.70 -23.96
N GLN A 23 27.11 12.99 -23.23
CA GLN A 23 28.16 13.93 -23.63
C GLN A 23 29.33 13.25 -24.34
N ASP A 24 29.37 11.92 -24.33
CA ASP A 24 30.36 11.14 -25.05
C ASP A 24 29.86 10.91 -26.48
N SER A 25 30.69 11.20 -27.48
CA SER A 25 30.37 10.99 -28.90
C SER A 25 30.36 9.52 -29.32
N ALA A 26 30.99 8.63 -28.54
CA ALA A 26 31.08 7.20 -28.87
C ALA A 26 31.12 6.32 -27.60
N PRO A 27 30.07 6.35 -26.76
CA PRO A 27 30.08 5.63 -25.50
C PRO A 27 30.01 4.12 -25.75
N THR A 28 30.95 3.38 -25.16
CA THR A 28 31.03 1.91 -25.26
C THR A 28 30.75 1.20 -23.94
N THR A 29 30.80 1.93 -22.83
CA THR A 29 30.65 1.39 -21.47
C THR A 29 29.55 2.11 -20.72
N LEU A 30 28.78 1.35 -19.93
CA LEU A 30 27.75 1.90 -19.06
C LEU A 30 28.38 2.70 -17.92
N ASP A 31 27.97 3.96 -17.72
CA ASP A 31 28.33 4.69 -16.51
C ASP A 31 27.43 4.21 -15.36
N SER A 32 27.95 3.25 -14.60
CA SER A 32 27.29 2.63 -13.46
C SER A 32 27.09 3.60 -12.28
N THR A 33 27.88 4.68 -12.21
CA THR A 33 27.75 5.69 -11.14
C THR A 33 26.49 6.51 -11.37
N ARG A 34 26.29 7.01 -12.60
CA ARG A 34 25.06 7.73 -12.96
C ARG A 34 23.82 6.87 -12.84
N LEU A 35 23.89 5.60 -13.26
CA LEU A 35 22.79 4.66 -13.07
C LEU A 35 22.46 4.46 -11.59
N THR A 36 23.48 4.27 -10.74
CA THR A 36 23.29 4.11 -9.29
C THR A 36 22.63 5.34 -8.68
N ASN A 37 23.10 6.54 -9.02
CA ASN A 37 22.51 7.79 -8.53
C ASN A 37 21.03 7.93 -8.94
N ALA A 38 20.71 7.63 -10.20
CA ALA A 38 19.33 7.66 -10.68
C ALA A 38 18.43 6.64 -9.94
N CYS A 39 18.95 5.45 -9.65
CA CYS A 39 18.24 4.46 -8.83
C CYS A 39 17.99 4.99 -7.41
N THR A 40 19.00 5.57 -6.75
CA THR A 40 18.87 6.13 -5.39
C THR A 40 17.83 7.24 -5.33
N ASP A 41 17.81 8.15 -6.31
CA ASP A 41 16.82 9.22 -6.37
C ASP A 41 15.40 8.68 -6.57
N VAL A 42 15.24 7.65 -7.41
CA VAL A 42 13.94 7.00 -7.62
C VAL A 42 13.48 6.23 -6.39
N GLU A 43 14.38 5.54 -5.68
CA GLU A 43 14.06 4.88 -4.40
C GLU A 43 13.62 5.90 -3.35
N ALA A 44 14.24 7.09 -3.32
CA ALA A 44 13.82 8.19 -2.47
C ALA A 44 12.43 8.71 -2.87
N TRP A 45 12.16 8.88 -4.16
CA TRP A 45 10.82 9.26 -4.66
C TRP A 45 9.77 8.22 -4.32
N PHE A 46 10.10 6.95 -4.50
CA PHE A 46 9.22 5.84 -4.14
C PHE A 46 8.88 5.91 -2.64
N LYS A 47 9.85 6.15 -1.77
CA LYS A 47 9.61 6.34 -0.34
C LYS A 47 8.69 7.51 -0.04
N VAL A 48 8.82 8.63 -0.74
CA VAL A 48 7.96 9.82 -0.56
C VAL A 48 6.52 9.58 -1.04
N TYR A 49 6.34 8.97 -2.21
CA TYR A 49 5.00 8.81 -2.82
C TYR A 49 4.27 7.55 -2.36
N ALA A 50 4.99 6.45 -2.16
CA ALA A 50 4.41 5.17 -1.74
C ALA A 50 4.43 4.98 -0.21
N ASN A 51 5.10 5.86 0.55
CA ASN A 51 5.28 5.77 2.01
C ASN A 51 5.87 4.42 2.47
N THR A 52 6.66 3.77 1.62
CA THR A 52 7.29 2.48 1.91
C THR A 52 8.69 2.43 1.32
N VAL A 53 9.55 1.59 1.90
CA VAL A 53 10.90 1.37 1.37
C VAL A 53 10.79 0.48 0.13
N TYR A 54 11.56 0.80 -0.90
CA TYR A 54 11.66 -0.04 -2.08
C TYR A 54 12.12 -1.46 -1.70
N ASP A 55 11.51 -2.45 -2.33
CA ASP A 55 11.77 -3.87 -2.13
C ASP A 55 11.74 -4.53 -3.50
N ASP A 56 12.88 -5.10 -3.90
CA ASP A 56 13.10 -5.71 -5.20
C ASP A 56 12.44 -7.08 -5.35
N ALA A 57 12.04 -7.72 -4.24
CA ALA A 57 11.24 -8.94 -4.28
C ALA A 57 9.80 -8.66 -4.70
N ASN A 58 9.32 -7.43 -4.52
CA ASN A 58 7.98 -7.03 -4.89
C ASN A 58 7.92 -6.58 -6.36
N ALA A 59 7.29 -7.39 -7.21
CA ALA A 59 7.13 -7.10 -8.63
C ALA A 59 6.44 -5.75 -8.91
N ILE A 60 5.56 -5.27 -8.01
CA ILE A 60 4.87 -3.98 -8.14
C ILE A 60 5.87 -2.83 -7.95
N HIS A 61 6.76 -2.93 -6.96
CA HIS A 61 7.81 -1.92 -6.74
C HIS A 61 8.72 -1.84 -7.97
N VAL A 62 9.15 -3.00 -8.48
CA VAL A 62 10.00 -3.08 -9.67
C VAL A 62 9.30 -2.47 -10.88
N ALA A 63 8.03 -2.83 -11.12
CA ALA A 63 7.25 -2.31 -12.25
C ALA A 63 7.06 -0.79 -12.20
N ALA A 64 6.87 -0.22 -11.01
CA ALA A 64 6.71 1.23 -10.83
C ALA A 64 8.05 1.99 -10.92
N CYS A 65 9.13 1.45 -10.34
CA CYS A 65 10.40 2.17 -10.25
C CYS A 65 11.25 2.10 -11.52
N VAL A 66 11.20 1.00 -12.29
CA VAL A 66 12.03 0.84 -13.49
C VAL A 66 11.79 1.96 -14.53
N PRO A 67 10.54 2.31 -14.91
CA PRO A 67 10.29 3.42 -15.82
C PRO A 67 10.75 4.77 -15.25
N ALA A 68 10.62 4.97 -13.94
CA ALA A 68 11.05 6.19 -13.27
C ALA A 68 12.58 6.39 -13.35
N VAL A 69 13.37 5.32 -13.29
CA VAL A 69 14.84 5.41 -13.47
C VAL A 69 15.19 5.88 -14.88
N ILE A 70 14.52 5.37 -15.90
CA ILE A 70 14.76 5.80 -17.28
C ILE A 70 14.41 7.27 -17.47
N LEU A 71 13.28 7.72 -16.92
CA LEU A 71 12.91 9.13 -16.94
C LEU A 71 13.97 9.99 -16.23
N MET A 72 14.47 9.55 -15.08
CA MET A 72 15.51 10.27 -14.34
C MET A 72 16.79 10.41 -15.16
N LEU A 73 17.21 9.34 -15.85
CA LEU A 73 18.37 9.37 -16.74
C LEU A 73 18.15 10.29 -17.96
N GLN A 74 16.95 10.33 -18.53
CA GLN A 74 16.59 11.27 -19.59
C GLN A 74 16.63 12.73 -19.11
N MET A 75 16.18 12.98 -17.87
CA MET A 75 16.29 14.31 -17.27
C MET A 75 17.75 14.71 -17.05
N TYR A 76 18.60 13.81 -16.56
CA TYR A 76 20.03 14.07 -16.37
C TYR A 76 20.77 14.33 -17.69
N SER A 77 20.34 13.68 -18.77
CA SER A 77 20.95 13.85 -20.08
C SER A 77 20.50 15.10 -20.83
N ALA A 78 19.55 15.85 -20.27
CA ALA A 78 18.87 16.97 -20.92
C ALA A 78 18.31 16.58 -22.31
N GLN A 79 18.07 15.28 -22.55
CA GLN A 79 17.34 14.81 -23.70
C GLN A 79 15.87 15.06 -23.43
N THR A 80 15.47 16.32 -23.62
CA THR A 80 14.09 16.76 -23.47
C THR A 80 13.23 16.00 -24.48
N VAL A 81 12.40 15.09 -23.96
CA VAL A 81 11.25 14.61 -24.71
C VAL A 81 10.17 15.68 -24.50
N ASP A 82 9.59 16.25 -25.54
CA ASP A 82 8.44 17.18 -25.40
C ASP A 82 7.26 16.53 -24.62
N GLN A 83 7.32 15.22 -24.39
CA GLN A 83 6.40 14.41 -23.59
C GLN A 83 6.83 14.24 -22.11
N THR A 84 7.86 14.94 -21.64
CA THR A 84 8.44 14.74 -20.29
C THR A 84 7.41 15.03 -19.19
N GLU A 85 6.53 16.01 -19.37
CA GLU A 85 5.48 16.32 -18.39
C GLU A 85 4.46 15.18 -18.25
N SER A 86 3.92 14.70 -19.37
CA SER A 86 2.96 13.58 -19.37
C SER A 86 3.57 12.30 -18.80
N LEU A 87 4.83 12.00 -19.15
CA LEU A 87 5.56 10.85 -18.60
C LEU A 87 5.85 11.01 -17.10
N ARG A 88 6.24 12.22 -16.66
CA ARG A 88 6.44 12.52 -15.24
C ARG A 88 5.14 12.35 -14.46
N ASP A 89 4.03 12.87 -14.96
CA ASP A 89 2.72 12.74 -14.30
C ASP A 89 2.25 11.28 -14.27
N GLY A 90 2.45 10.53 -15.36
CA GLY A 90 2.19 9.10 -15.42
C GLY A 90 3.02 8.31 -14.40
N ILE A 91 4.30 8.61 -14.26
CA ILE A 91 5.19 7.99 -13.27
C ILE A 91 4.78 8.36 -11.85
N LYS A 92 4.47 9.64 -11.59
CA LYS A 92 3.97 10.08 -10.28
C LYS A 92 2.66 9.37 -9.93
N GLY A 93 1.76 9.21 -10.90
CA GLY A 93 0.54 8.42 -10.78
C GLY A 93 0.85 6.97 -10.41
N ALA A 94 1.73 6.30 -11.16
CA ALA A 94 2.13 4.92 -10.92
C ALA A 94 2.79 4.71 -9.54
N LEU A 95 3.65 5.63 -9.09
CA LEU A 95 4.28 5.58 -7.77
C LEU A 95 3.23 5.75 -6.65
N THR A 96 2.29 6.67 -6.84
CA THR A 96 1.20 6.91 -5.88
C THR A 96 0.25 5.70 -5.83
N ASP A 97 -0.06 5.10 -6.97
CA ASP A 97 -0.93 3.93 -7.06
C ASP A 97 -0.27 2.67 -6.48
N ALA A 98 1.04 2.49 -6.67
CA ALA A 98 1.81 1.47 -5.96
C ALA A 98 1.67 1.66 -4.44
N GLY A 99 1.74 2.91 -3.97
CA GLY A 99 1.40 3.28 -2.59
C GLY A 99 -0.01 2.86 -2.19
N LYS A 100 -1.04 3.15 -2.97
CA LYS A 100 -2.43 2.75 -2.63
C LYS A 100 -2.63 1.24 -2.56
N ILE A 101 -1.94 0.47 -3.41
CA ILE A 101 -2.08 -0.99 -3.45
C ILE A 101 -1.41 -1.63 -2.23
N LEU A 102 -0.25 -1.11 -1.83
CA LEU A 102 0.61 -1.73 -0.82
C LEU A 102 0.45 -1.08 0.55
N ALA A 103 0.35 0.24 0.59
CA ALA A 103 -0.05 1.04 1.74
C ALA A 103 -1.58 1.19 1.83
N ARG A 104 -2.36 0.20 1.35
CA ARG A 104 -3.56 -0.22 2.08
C ARG A 104 -3.07 -0.61 3.46
N ALA A 105 -2.89 0.41 4.30
CA ALA A 105 -2.62 0.33 5.70
C ALA A 105 -3.81 -0.45 6.23
N LYS A 106 -3.62 -1.77 6.32
CA LYS A 106 -4.32 -2.57 7.30
C LYS A 106 -4.08 -1.77 8.56
N VAL A 107 -5.14 -1.13 9.08
CA VAL A 107 -5.08 -0.54 10.41
C VAL A 107 -4.88 -1.76 11.30
N ILE A 108 -3.61 -2.12 11.54
CA ILE A 108 -3.25 -3.12 12.52
C ILE A 108 -3.53 -2.38 13.81
N SER A 109 -4.71 -2.64 14.38
CA SER A 109 -5.10 -2.15 15.68
C SER A 109 -4.05 -2.62 16.69
N THR A 110 -3.10 -1.73 16.99
CA THR A 110 -2.15 -1.93 18.07
C THR A 110 -2.86 -1.51 19.33
N THR A 111 -3.52 -2.47 19.96
CA THR A 111 -4.08 -2.28 21.29
C THR A 111 -2.93 -2.42 22.30
N ASN A 112 -2.63 -1.34 23.02
CA ASN A 112 -1.76 -1.36 24.19
C ASN A 112 -2.50 -1.88 25.45
N SER A 113 -3.69 -2.45 25.27
CA SER A 113 -4.48 -2.98 26.37
C SER A 113 -3.79 -4.19 26.96
N GLN A 114 -3.46 -4.11 28.25
CA GLN A 114 -3.07 -5.27 29.07
C GLN A 114 -4.26 -6.19 29.37
N LEU A 115 -5.46 -5.85 28.91
CA LEU A 115 -6.62 -6.72 29.05
C LEU A 115 -6.46 -7.87 28.07
N THR A 116 -6.18 -9.05 28.63
CA THR A 116 -6.35 -10.32 27.93
C THR A 116 -7.72 -10.28 27.25
N PRO A 117 -7.82 -10.45 25.92
CA PRO A 117 -9.11 -10.59 25.26
C PRO A 117 -9.88 -11.68 26.01
N SER A 118 -11.00 -11.32 26.62
CA SER A 118 -11.87 -12.31 27.22
C SER A 118 -12.38 -13.17 26.07
N ASP A 119 -11.99 -14.44 26.04
CA ASP A 119 -12.61 -15.39 25.13
C ASP A 119 -14.11 -15.36 25.40
N GLU A 120 -14.88 -15.00 24.38
CA GLU A 120 -16.33 -15.15 24.42
C GLU A 120 -16.69 -16.66 24.57
N ASN A 121 -15.71 -17.56 24.35
CA ASN A 121 -15.82 -19.02 24.36
C ASN A 121 -14.86 -19.79 25.27
N PRO A 122 -15.05 -19.83 26.59
CA PRO A 122 -14.28 -20.74 27.43
C PRO A 122 -14.66 -22.24 27.24
N THR A 123 -15.71 -22.57 26.49
CA THR A 123 -16.34 -23.91 26.52
C THR A 123 -16.50 -24.61 25.16
N GLY A 124 -16.01 -24.01 24.06
CA GLY A 124 -15.99 -24.62 22.72
C GLY A 124 -17.33 -24.70 21.98
N GLY A 125 -18.37 -23.94 22.39
CA GLY A 125 -19.67 -23.92 21.72
C GLY A 125 -19.76 -22.92 20.55
N GLU A 126 -20.79 -23.03 19.71
CA GLU A 126 -21.11 -22.02 18.68
C GLU A 126 -21.65 -20.76 19.40
N ILE A 127 -20.82 -19.73 19.51
CA ILE A 127 -21.23 -18.46 20.14
C ILE A 127 -21.80 -17.53 19.10
N ARG A 128 -23.06 -17.17 19.35
CA ARG A 128 -23.69 -16.05 18.68
C ARG A 128 -23.30 -14.77 19.41
N PRO A 129 -23.00 -13.68 18.68
CA PRO A 129 -22.72 -12.37 19.28
C PRO A 129 -23.80 -12.01 20.30
N ASP A 130 -23.44 -11.31 21.37
CA ASP A 130 -24.38 -10.97 22.46
C ASP A 130 -25.64 -10.24 21.97
N PHE A 131 -25.51 -9.47 20.88
CA PHE A 131 -26.60 -8.77 20.19
C PHE A 131 -27.62 -9.67 19.46
N ASP A 132 -27.28 -10.95 19.25
CA ASP A 132 -28.14 -11.95 18.59
C ASP A 132 -28.85 -12.86 19.60
N ARG A 133 -28.72 -12.56 20.91
CA ARG A 133 -29.43 -13.28 21.96
C ARG A 133 -30.88 -12.79 22.02
N SER A 134 -31.84 -13.72 22.04
CA SER A 134 -33.29 -13.44 22.05
C SER A 134 -33.84 -12.79 23.33
N ARG A 135 -32.98 -12.29 24.23
CA ARG A 135 -33.37 -11.81 25.55
C ARG A 135 -32.90 -10.37 25.79
N PHE A 136 -33.54 -9.42 25.12
CA PHE A 136 -33.51 -8.00 25.50
C PHE A 136 -34.41 -7.68 26.72
N TYR A 137 -34.70 -8.66 27.58
CA TYR A 137 -35.62 -8.52 28.71
C TYR A 137 -35.13 -7.57 29.81
N ASP A 138 -33.83 -7.24 29.81
CA ASP A 138 -33.20 -6.36 30.80
C ASP A 138 -33.03 -4.91 30.31
N LEU A 139 -33.35 -4.65 29.03
CA LEU A 139 -33.25 -3.31 28.41
C LEU A 139 -34.62 -2.66 28.19
N VAL A 140 -35.72 -3.35 28.56
CA VAL A 140 -37.05 -2.75 28.58
C VAL A 140 -37.28 -2.12 29.96
N PRO A 141 -37.49 -0.79 30.06
CA PRO A 141 -37.81 -0.14 31.33
C PRO A 141 -39.03 -0.79 32.00
N ASP A 142 -38.94 -1.02 33.31
CA ASP A 142 -39.97 -1.72 34.10
C ASP A 142 -41.33 -1.01 34.07
N ASP A 143 -41.38 0.26 33.67
CA ASP A 143 -42.60 1.06 33.55
C ASP A 143 -43.60 0.50 32.52
N TYR A 144 -43.17 -0.36 31.59
CA TYR A 144 -44.07 -1.01 30.62
C TYR A 144 -44.65 -2.36 31.08
N ARG A 145 -44.31 -2.86 32.29
CA ARG A 145 -44.79 -4.17 32.78
C ARG A 145 -46.11 -4.14 33.55
N ARG A 146 -46.72 -2.97 33.78
CA ARG A 146 -47.87 -2.82 34.72
C ARG A 146 -49.28 -2.98 34.15
N ASP A 147 -49.47 -3.23 32.86
CA ASP A 147 -50.82 -3.21 32.26
C ASP A 147 -51.37 -4.59 31.80
N VAL A 148 -50.79 -5.72 32.22
CA VAL A 148 -51.29 -7.05 31.76
C VAL A 148 -51.58 -8.05 32.90
N SER A 149 -51.96 -7.56 34.08
CA SER A 149 -52.51 -8.44 35.11
C SER A 149 -53.76 -7.84 35.74
N GLU A 150 -54.79 -8.69 35.88
CA GLU A 150 -56.03 -8.51 36.65
C GLU A 150 -57.26 -7.99 35.89
N ASP A 151 -57.77 -8.78 34.93
CA ASP A 151 -59.25 -8.89 34.80
C ASP A 151 -59.72 -10.27 34.30
N GLY A 152 -59.10 -11.32 34.84
CA GLY A 152 -59.55 -12.72 34.67
C GLY A 152 -60.52 -13.12 35.78
N GLY A 153 -61.63 -12.41 35.93
CA GLY A 153 -62.68 -12.73 36.89
C GLY A 153 -63.31 -14.09 36.60
N VAL A 154 -63.03 -15.08 37.44
CA VAL A 154 -63.80 -16.33 37.54
C VAL A 154 -65.10 -16.00 38.27
N MET A 155 -66.23 -16.07 37.58
CA MET A 155 -67.55 -16.10 38.22
C MET A 155 -67.96 -17.55 38.55
N PRO A 156 -68.58 -17.79 39.72
CA PRO A 156 -69.08 -19.09 40.17
C PRO A 156 -70.33 -19.58 39.41
#